data_AF-A0A1Y6D5M9-F1
#
_entry.id   AF-A0A1Y6D5M9-F1
#
_cell.length_a   1.000
_cell.length_b   1.000
_cell.length_c   1.000
_cell.angle_alpha   90.00
_cell.angle_beta   90.00
_cell.angle_gamma   90.00
#
_symmetry.space_group_name_H-M   'P 1'
#
loop_
_entity.id
_entity.type
_entity.pdbx_description
1 polymer ?
#
loop_
_entity_poly.entity_id
_entity_poly.type
_entity_poly.pdbx_seq_one_letter_code
_entity_poly.pdbx_strand_id
1 'polypeptide(L)'
;MAVLSALEKIASYFRPPTHTPEPEATTGPDSTANPPTEPRTTPFEALAGRLGDYGVVLEARGSDSARLLATTGFMLGEHHDAIAPLLDAVLASPPGAAIRLDLGQHPAADIGILCQFGQTLDRLGLLAGYEYRRAPHYLLTATARDCPEGRRFLAEGWFPHYGRVAVLRRLGQPSTVGR
;
A
#
# COMPACT_ATOMS: atom_id res chain seq x y z
N MET A 1 -17.62 7.84 10.48
CA MET A 1 -18.09 8.78 9.44
C MET A 1 -17.09 9.90 9.10
N ALA A 2 -16.08 10.22 9.93
CA ALA A 2 -15.12 11.31 9.64
C ALA A 2 -14.02 10.97 8.61
N VAL A 3 -13.64 9.70 8.49
CA VAL A 3 -12.51 9.25 7.63
C VAL A 3 -12.87 9.30 6.13
N LEU A 4 -14.12 8.98 5.78
CA LEU A 4 -14.65 9.13 4.42
C LEU A 4 -14.61 10.59 3.95
N SER A 5 -14.96 11.53 4.85
CA SER A 5 -14.94 12.96 4.55
C SER A 5 -13.52 13.50 4.28
N ALA A 6 -12.50 12.97 4.97
CA ALA A 6 -11.11 13.36 4.73
C ALA A 6 -10.58 12.84 3.37
N LEU A 7 -10.94 11.60 3.01
CA LEU A 7 -10.55 11.00 1.72
C LEU A 7 -11.27 11.65 0.53
N GLU A 8 -12.53 12.04 0.69
CA GLU A 8 -13.29 12.81 -0.31
C GLU A 8 -12.70 14.22 -0.50
N LYS A 9 -12.28 14.88 0.59
CA LYS A 9 -11.61 16.18 0.51
C LYS A 9 -10.32 16.11 -0.30
N ILE A 10 -9.54 15.06 -0.09
CA ILE A 10 -8.30 14.84 -0.85
C ILE A 10 -8.63 14.53 -2.32
N ALA A 11 -9.66 13.74 -2.62
CA ALA A 11 -10.08 13.45 -3.99
C ALA A 11 -10.58 14.69 -4.76
N SER A 12 -11.23 15.63 -4.07
CA SER A 12 -11.75 16.87 -4.68
C SER A 12 -10.65 17.80 -5.22
N TYR A 13 -9.46 17.76 -4.63
CA TYR A 13 -8.29 18.52 -5.09
C TYR A 13 -7.69 18.02 -6.41
N PHE A 14 -8.04 16.81 -6.85
CA PHE A 14 -7.48 16.18 -8.05
C PHE A 14 -8.47 16.12 -9.23
N ARG A 15 -9.61 16.82 -9.16
CA ARG A 15 -10.55 16.89 -10.29
C ARG A 15 -10.06 17.97 -11.28
N PRO A 16 -9.68 17.62 -12.52
CA PRO A 16 -9.28 18.63 -13.50
C PRO A 16 -10.52 19.45 -13.93
N PRO A 17 -10.36 20.75 -14.25
CA PRO A 17 -11.46 21.56 -14.75
C PRO A 17 -11.90 21.05 -16.12
N THR A 18 -13.19 20.73 -16.27
CA THR A 18 -13.83 20.48 -17.56
C THR A 18 -13.92 21.78 -18.33
N HIS A 19 -12.94 22.07 -19.19
CA HIS A 19 -13.07 23.09 -20.22
C HIS A 19 -13.78 22.50 -21.44
N THR A 20 -15.02 22.93 -21.65
CA THR A 20 -15.75 22.82 -22.92
C THR A 20 -15.12 23.79 -23.92
N PRO A 21 -14.69 23.38 -25.12
CA PRO A 21 -14.29 24.32 -26.15
C PRO A 21 -15.50 24.75 -26.98
N GLU A 22 -15.81 26.04 -26.94
CA GLU A 22 -16.69 26.75 -27.88
C GLU A 22 -15.85 27.19 -29.10
N PRO A 23 -16.31 27.06 -30.36
CA PRO A 23 -15.47 27.36 -31.51
C PRO A 23 -15.81 28.71 -32.14
N GLU A 24 -14.86 29.66 -32.14
CA GLU A 24 -14.88 30.82 -33.05
C GLU A 24 -13.48 31.10 -33.66
N ALA A 25 -13.36 30.69 -34.93
CA ALA A 25 -12.85 31.38 -36.13
C ALA A 25 -11.65 32.38 -36.11
N THR A 26 -10.62 32.01 -36.93
CA THR A 26 -9.79 32.80 -37.90
C THR A 26 -8.87 33.93 -37.36
N THR A 27 -7.59 34.12 -37.70
CA THR A 27 -6.86 34.08 -38.99
C THR A 27 -5.33 34.26 -38.75
N GLY A 28 -4.45 33.65 -39.56
CA GLY A 28 -3.07 34.14 -39.80
C GLY A 28 -1.94 33.08 -39.74
N PRO A 29 -1.18 32.84 -40.83
CA PRO A 29 -0.06 31.91 -40.85
C PRO A 29 1.28 32.57 -40.47
N ASP A 30 2.28 31.72 -40.23
CA ASP A 30 3.70 32.00 -39.96
C ASP A 30 4.07 32.43 -38.54
N SER A 31 4.55 31.46 -37.75
CA SER A 31 5.98 31.40 -37.40
C SER A 31 6.22 30.25 -36.41
N THR A 32 6.96 29.24 -36.84
CA THR A 32 7.33 28.06 -36.04
C THR A 32 8.41 28.46 -35.03
N ALA A 33 8.01 28.96 -33.86
CA ALA A 33 8.87 29.07 -32.69
C ALA A 33 8.17 28.36 -31.53
N ASN A 34 8.77 27.26 -31.07
CA ASN A 34 8.29 26.46 -29.94
C ASN A 34 7.97 27.35 -28.73
N PRO A 35 6.85 27.11 -28.02
CA PRO A 35 6.62 27.78 -26.74
C PRO A 35 7.75 27.40 -25.77
N PRO A 36 8.13 28.29 -24.84
CA PRO A 36 9.11 27.97 -23.81
C PRO A 36 8.64 26.71 -23.08
N THR A 37 9.49 25.67 -23.10
CA THR A 37 9.27 24.45 -22.32
C THR A 37 9.31 24.84 -20.84
N GLU A 38 8.16 25.19 -20.27
CA GLU A 38 8.00 25.23 -18.83
C GLU A 38 8.44 23.86 -18.29
N PRO A 39 9.27 23.80 -17.24
CA PRO A 39 9.60 22.54 -16.61
C PRO A 39 8.28 21.96 -16.12
N ARG A 40 7.80 20.89 -16.77
CA ARG A 40 6.63 20.13 -16.34
C ARG A 40 7.01 19.43 -15.05
N THR A 41 6.93 20.16 -13.94
CA THR A 41 7.12 19.61 -12.61
C THR A 41 6.13 18.48 -12.46
N THR A 42 6.64 17.26 -12.29
CA THR A 42 5.74 16.12 -12.08
C THR A 42 4.96 16.35 -10.79
N PRO A 43 3.75 15.80 -10.65
CA PRO A 43 3.00 15.87 -9.38
C PRO A 43 3.82 15.41 -8.18
N PHE A 44 4.76 14.48 -8.41
CA PHE A 44 5.73 14.03 -7.42
C PHE A 44 6.75 15.11 -7.04
N GLU A 45 7.36 15.80 -8.00
CA GLU A 45 8.30 16.89 -7.73
C GLU A 45 7.62 18.07 -7.03
N ALA A 46 6.37 18.37 -7.40
CA ALA A 46 5.57 19.39 -6.72
C ALA A 46 5.25 19.00 -5.27
N LEU A 47 4.91 17.73 -5.03
CA LEU A 47 4.67 17.23 -3.67
C LEU A 47 5.96 17.13 -2.86
N ALA A 48 7.06 16.64 -3.44
CA ALA A 48 8.36 16.53 -2.79
C ALA A 48 8.89 17.91 -2.40
N GLY A 49 8.74 18.92 -3.27
CA GLY A 49 9.06 20.31 -2.94
C GLY A 49 8.25 20.82 -1.75
N ARG A 50 6.92 20.64 -1.79
CA ARG A 50 6.05 21.06 -0.67
C ARG A 50 6.33 20.30 0.63
N LEU A 51 6.69 19.03 0.57
CA LEU A 51 7.06 18.24 1.75
C LEU A 51 8.44 18.65 2.28
N GLY A 52 9.37 19.04 1.40
CA GLY A 52 10.64 19.66 1.76
C GLY A 52 10.46 20.95 2.56
N ASP A 53 9.46 21.77 2.23
CA ASP A 53 9.11 22.97 3.00
C ASP A 53 8.67 22.66 4.45
N TYR A 54 8.22 21.43 4.70
CA TYR A 54 7.87 20.92 6.03
C TYR A 54 8.97 20.03 6.65
N GLY A 55 10.16 19.99 6.05
CA GLY A 55 11.28 19.16 6.52
C GLY A 55 11.12 17.66 6.30
N VAL A 56 10.20 17.24 5.42
CA VAL A 56 9.92 15.83 5.13
C VAL A 56 10.67 15.41 3.86
N VAL A 57 11.65 14.50 4.02
CA VAL A 57 12.42 13.93 2.91
C VAL A 57 11.80 12.60 2.47
N LEU A 58 11.39 12.51 1.20
CA LEU A 58 10.93 11.26 0.59
C LEU A 58 12.15 10.43 0.15
N GLU A 59 12.70 9.60 1.05
CA GLU A 59 13.80 8.70 0.68
C GLU A 59 13.31 7.53 -0.19
N ALA A 60 13.75 7.48 -1.44
CA ALA A 60 13.32 6.48 -2.43
C ALA A 60 13.96 5.08 -2.27
N ARG A 61 14.96 4.92 -1.39
CA ARG A 61 15.66 3.63 -1.17
C ARG A 61 15.65 3.22 0.30
N GLY A 62 14.55 2.58 0.71
CA GLY A 62 14.51 1.86 1.98
C GLY A 62 15.34 0.57 1.94
N SER A 63 15.83 0.14 3.11
CA SER A 63 16.38 -1.19 3.34
C SER A 63 15.38 -2.30 2.98
N ASP A 64 15.83 -3.54 2.87
CA ASP A 64 14.93 -4.68 2.60
C ASP A 64 13.83 -4.81 3.66
N SER A 65 14.16 -4.53 4.93
CA SER A 65 13.18 -4.46 6.02
C SER A 65 12.14 -3.35 5.81
N ALA A 66 12.55 -2.17 5.35
CA ALA A 66 11.63 -1.06 5.07
C ALA A 66 10.69 -1.39 3.89
N ARG A 67 11.18 -2.11 2.87
CA ARG A 67 10.35 -2.60 1.75
C ARG A 67 9.37 -3.67 2.21
N LEU A 68 9.80 -4.56 3.09
CA LEU A 68 8.94 -5.59 3.66
C LEU A 68 7.81 -4.96 4.49
N LEU A 69 8.12 -3.98 5.35
CA LEU A 69 7.11 -3.22 6.10
C LEU A 69 6.17 -2.43 5.19
N ALA A 70 6.70 -1.78 4.15
CA ALA A 70 5.89 -1.08 3.16
C ALA A 70 4.93 -2.02 2.41
N THR A 71 5.41 -3.20 2.03
CA THR A 71 4.60 -4.24 1.38
C THR A 71 3.53 -4.77 2.32
N THR A 72 3.88 -5.06 3.57
CA THR A 72 2.96 -5.54 4.60
C THR A 72 1.87 -4.52 4.87
N GLY A 73 2.25 -3.25 5.05
CA GLY A 73 1.30 -2.15 5.24
C GLY A 73 0.40 -1.95 4.03
N PHE A 74 0.92 -2.13 2.82
CA PHE A 74 0.12 -2.07 1.61
C PHE A 74 -0.92 -3.21 1.53
N MET A 75 -0.51 -4.44 1.82
CA MET A 75 -1.43 -5.58 1.90
C MET A 75 -2.51 -5.36 2.97
N LEU A 76 -2.14 -4.78 4.11
CA LEU A 76 -3.07 -4.43 5.19
C LEU A 76 -4.12 -3.40 4.78
N GLY A 77 -3.76 -2.44 3.92
CA GLY A 77 -4.72 -1.45 3.44
C GLY A 77 -5.61 -1.94 2.29
N GLU A 78 -5.05 -2.62 1.29
CA GLU A 78 -5.82 -3.03 0.10
C GLU A 78 -6.66 -4.29 0.31
N HIS A 79 -6.21 -5.20 1.18
CA HIS A 79 -6.81 -6.51 1.33
C HIS A 79 -7.21 -6.81 2.77
N HIS A 80 -7.50 -5.78 3.55
CA HIS A 80 -7.83 -5.87 4.97
C HIS A 80 -8.85 -6.97 5.27
N ASP A 81 -9.98 -6.97 4.55
CA ASP A 81 -11.07 -7.91 4.80
C ASP A 81 -10.66 -9.37 4.56
N ALA A 82 -9.82 -9.62 3.55
CA ALA A 82 -9.32 -10.95 3.23
C ALA A 82 -8.31 -11.45 4.27
N ILE A 83 -7.45 -10.57 4.79
CA ILE A 83 -6.37 -10.94 5.72
C ILE A 83 -6.77 -10.89 7.21
N ALA A 84 -7.87 -10.21 7.54
CA ALA A 84 -8.32 -9.99 8.91
C ALA A 84 -8.32 -11.27 9.77
N PRO A 85 -8.79 -12.44 9.27
CA PRO A 85 -8.77 -13.66 10.08
C PRO A 85 -7.36 -14.09 10.51
N LEU A 86 -6.36 -13.96 9.63
CA LEU A 86 -4.97 -14.29 9.95
C LEU A 86 -4.33 -13.22 10.84
N LEU A 87 -4.63 -11.93 10.59
CA LEU A 87 -4.19 -10.82 11.41
C LEU A 87 -4.67 -10.98 12.86
N ASP A 88 -5.95 -11.24 13.05
CA ASP A 88 -6.57 -11.42 14.37
C ASP A 88 -5.99 -12.65 15.08
N ALA A 89 -5.81 -13.76 14.36
CA ALA A 89 -5.18 -14.96 14.92
C ALA A 89 -3.76 -14.69 15.43
N VAL A 90 -2.96 -13.91 14.69
CA VAL A 90 -1.59 -13.55 15.08
C VAL A 90 -1.57 -12.61 16.29
N LEU A 91 -2.43 -11.58 16.28
CA LEU A 91 -2.50 -10.61 17.37
C LEU A 91 -3.02 -11.22 18.68
N ALA A 92 -3.99 -12.14 18.60
CA ALA A 92 -4.56 -12.83 19.75
C ALA A 92 -3.65 -13.95 20.29
N SER A 93 -2.81 -14.55 19.46
CA SER A 93 -1.96 -15.68 19.86
C SER A 93 -0.79 -15.21 20.76
N PRO A 94 -0.54 -15.82 21.92
CA PRO A 94 0.69 -15.57 22.67
C PRO A 94 1.92 -16.18 21.97
N PRO A 95 3.14 -15.74 22.29
CA PRO A 95 4.35 -16.37 21.75
C PRO A 95 4.39 -17.88 22.02
N GLY A 96 4.79 -18.66 21.02
CA GLY A 96 4.82 -20.12 21.06
C GLY A 96 3.47 -20.80 20.78
N ALA A 97 2.37 -20.07 20.67
CA ALA A 97 1.08 -20.65 20.33
C ALA A 97 1.02 -21.13 18.88
N ALA A 98 0.36 -22.27 18.67
CA ALA A 98 0.06 -22.78 17.35
C ALA A 98 -1.10 -21.99 16.73
N ILE A 99 -0.87 -21.47 15.53
CA ILE A 99 -1.88 -20.83 14.69
C ILE A 99 -2.32 -21.87 13.65
N ARG A 100 -3.64 -22.07 13.55
CA ARG A 100 -4.28 -22.89 12.53
C ARG A 100 -5.45 -22.11 11.94
N LEU A 101 -5.44 -21.93 10.63
CA LEU A 101 -6.50 -21.24 9.91
C LEU A 101 -6.97 -22.10 8.75
N ASP A 102 -8.23 -22.49 8.77
CA ASP A 102 -8.90 -23.22 7.69
C ASP A 102 -9.31 -22.24 6.60
N LEU A 103 -8.75 -22.38 5.40
CA LEU A 103 -9.03 -21.52 4.25
C LEU A 103 -10.10 -22.12 3.31
N GLY A 104 -10.69 -23.26 3.65
CA GLY A 104 -11.66 -23.97 2.81
C GLY A 104 -12.96 -23.21 2.56
N GLN A 105 -13.28 -22.23 3.41
CA GLN A 105 -14.45 -21.35 3.25
C GLN A 105 -14.10 -20.03 2.55
N HIS A 106 -12.83 -19.78 2.24
CA HIS A 106 -12.38 -18.53 1.62
C HIS A 106 -12.46 -18.59 0.09
N PRO A 107 -12.80 -17.48 -0.58
CA PRO A 107 -12.67 -17.35 -2.02
C PRO A 107 -11.23 -17.64 -2.49
N ALA A 108 -11.07 -18.26 -3.66
CA ALA A 108 -9.75 -18.59 -4.21
C ALA A 108 -8.81 -17.38 -4.35
N ALA A 109 -9.36 -16.19 -4.63
CA ALA A 109 -8.60 -14.94 -4.67
C ALA A 109 -8.01 -14.57 -3.30
N ASP A 110 -8.79 -14.76 -2.23
CA ASP A 110 -8.39 -14.43 -0.86
C ASP A 110 -7.38 -15.44 -0.31
N ILE A 111 -7.47 -16.71 -0.71
CA ILE A 111 -6.49 -17.74 -0.33
C ILE A 111 -5.08 -17.35 -0.79
N GLY A 112 -4.95 -16.82 -2.01
CA GLY A 112 -3.66 -16.35 -2.54
C GLY A 112 -3.10 -15.20 -1.69
N ILE A 113 -3.95 -14.23 -1.36
CA ILE A 113 -3.59 -13.07 -0.53
C ILE A 113 -3.18 -13.51 0.87
N LEU A 114 -3.98 -14.38 1.52
CA LEU A 114 -3.69 -14.93 2.85
C LEU A 114 -2.38 -15.70 2.88
N CYS A 115 -2.10 -16.49 1.84
CA CYS A 115 -0.83 -17.20 1.72
C CYS A 115 0.36 -16.23 1.61
N GLN A 116 0.24 -15.22 0.76
CA GLN A 116 1.28 -14.19 0.60
C GLN A 116 1.49 -13.41 1.90
N PHE A 117 0.41 -13.11 2.62
CA PHE A 117 0.48 -12.41 3.90
C PHE A 117 1.17 -13.28 4.95
N GLY A 118 0.79 -14.56 5.08
CA GLY A 118 1.45 -15.50 5.99
C GLY A 118 2.96 -15.65 5.74
N GLN A 119 3.38 -15.74 4.47
CA GLN A 119 4.81 -15.74 4.11
C GLN A 119 5.51 -14.43 4.51
N THR A 120 4.81 -13.31 4.37
CA THR A 120 5.33 -11.99 4.76
C THR A 120 5.51 -11.90 6.27
N LEU A 121 4.58 -12.43 7.05
CA LEU A 121 4.68 -12.52 8.51
C LEU A 121 5.80 -13.45 8.97
N ASP A 122 6.04 -14.56 8.27
CA ASP A 122 7.19 -15.44 8.53
C ASP A 122 8.53 -14.71 8.28
N ARG A 123 8.64 -13.95 7.18
CA ARG A 123 9.81 -13.11 6.89
C ARG A 123 10.01 -11.97 7.88
N LEU A 124 8.94 -11.42 8.43
CA LEU A 124 8.99 -10.43 9.51
C LEU A 124 9.34 -11.05 10.87
N GLY A 125 9.45 -12.37 10.96
CA GLY A 125 9.72 -13.07 12.20
C GLY A 125 8.55 -13.07 13.18
N LEU A 126 7.32 -12.83 12.71
CA LEU A 126 6.09 -12.94 13.50
C LEU A 126 5.55 -14.37 13.54
N LEU A 127 5.85 -15.14 12.51
CA LEU A 127 5.53 -16.57 12.41
C LEU A 127 6.82 -17.41 12.38
N ALA A 128 6.69 -18.66 12.76
CA ALA A 128 7.70 -19.70 12.57
C ALA A 128 7.05 -20.92 11.93
N GLY A 129 7.77 -21.55 10.99
CA GLY A 129 7.30 -22.79 10.38
C GLY A 129 5.99 -22.62 9.64
N TYR A 130 5.80 -21.45 8.99
CA TYR A 130 4.66 -21.20 8.14
C TYR A 130 4.55 -22.28 7.06
N GLU A 131 3.41 -22.97 7.03
CA GLU A 131 3.10 -23.99 6.04
C GLU A 131 1.64 -23.82 5.59
N TYR A 132 1.42 -23.90 4.28
CA TYR A 132 0.09 -23.98 3.69
C TYR A 132 -0.08 -25.33 3.00
N ARG A 133 -1.15 -26.05 3.37
CA ARG A 133 -1.51 -27.35 2.80
C ARG A 133 -2.84 -27.26 2.08
N ARG A 134 -2.82 -27.40 0.76
CA ARG A 134 -4.03 -27.40 -0.07
C ARG A 134 -4.99 -28.57 0.25
N ALA A 135 -4.46 -29.74 0.60
CA ALA A 135 -5.24 -30.92 0.96
C ALA A 135 -4.86 -31.40 2.37
N PRO A 136 -5.81 -31.92 3.17
CA PRO A 136 -7.22 -32.16 2.86
C PRO A 136 -8.18 -30.96 3.07
N HIS A 137 -7.75 -29.87 3.71
CA HIS A 137 -8.65 -28.78 4.14
C HIS A 137 -8.12 -27.36 3.91
N TYR A 138 -7.28 -27.12 2.89
CA TYR A 138 -6.74 -25.77 2.62
C TYR A 138 -6.23 -25.07 3.90
N LEU A 139 -5.37 -25.76 4.65
CA LEU A 139 -5.00 -25.39 6.00
C LEU A 139 -3.71 -24.57 6.02
N LEU A 140 -3.73 -23.43 6.70
CA LEU A 140 -2.55 -22.66 7.07
C LEU A 140 -2.16 -23.00 8.51
N THR A 141 -0.89 -23.34 8.72
CA THR A 141 -0.33 -23.61 10.04
C THR A 141 0.95 -22.83 10.27
N ALA A 142 1.13 -22.31 11.48
CA ALA A 142 2.37 -21.66 11.90
C ALA A 142 2.46 -21.65 13.44
N THR A 143 3.60 -21.23 13.98
CA THR A 143 3.77 -20.91 15.39
C THR A 143 4.00 -19.41 15.55
N ALA A 144 3.28 -18.77 16.47
CA ALA A 144 3.48 -17.37 16.79
C ALA A 144 4.85 -17.15 17.43
N ARG A 145 5.61 -16.16 16.95
CA ARG A 145 6.88 -15.75 17.56
C ARG A 145 6.70 -14.58 18.52
N ASP A 146 7.67 -14.42 19.42
CA ASP A 146 7.83 -13.21 20.20
C ASP A 146 8.50 -12.14 19.35
N CYS A 147 7.69 -11.23 18.81
CA CYS A 147 8.16 -10.08 18.04
C CYS A 147 7.29 -8.86 18.40
N PRO A 148 7.61 -8.16 19.50
CA PRO A 148 6.81 -7.03 19.99
C PRO A 148 6.71 -5.90 18.97
N GLU A 149 7.80 -5.63 18.23
CA GLU A 149 7.87 -4.58 17.21
C GLU A 149 6.96 -4.90 16.02
N GLY A 150 7.00 -6.13 15.51
CA GLY A 150 6.12 -6.58 14.44
C GLY A 150 4.65 -6.56 14.85
N ARG A 151 4.33 -6.92 16.10
CA ARG A 151 2.96 -6.85 16.62
C ARG A 151 2.45 -5.42 16.74
N ARG A 152 3.27 -4.49 17.22
CA ARG A 152 2.94 -3.06 17.24
C ARG A 152 2.72 -2.51 15.84
N PHE A 153 3.55 -2.93 14.88
CA PHE A 153 3.36 -2.57 13.48
C PHE A 153 2.00 -3.07 12.93
N LEU A 154 1.66 -4.34 13.17
CA LEU A 154 0.38 -4.91 12.74
C LEU A 154 -0.84 -4.25 13.39
N ALA A 155 -0.75 -3.87 14.67
CA ALA A 155 -1.86 -3.25 15.38
C ALA A 155 -2.09 -1.80 14.94
N GLU A 156 -1.02 -1.01 14.80
CA GLU A 156 -1.13 0.46 14.72
C GLU A 156 -0.17 1.10 13.69
N GLY A 157 0.97 0.45 13.41
CA GLY A 157 2.03 1.04 12.60
C GLY A 157 1.87 0.93 11.09
N TRP A 158 0.92 0.16 10.58
CA TRP A 158 0.83 -0.16 9.15
C TRP A 158 0.20 0.96 8.30
N PHE A 159 -0.69 1.76 8.86
CA PHE A 159 -1.45 2.77 8.11
C PHE A 159 -0.58 3.86 7.44
N PRO A 160 0.45 4.42 8.10
CA PRO A 160 1.39 5.34 7.44
C PRO A 160 2.11 4.71 6.24
N HIS A 161 2.42 3.41 6.31
CA HIS A 161 3.06 2.69 5.22
C HIS A 161 2.11 2.50 4.04
N TYR A 162 0.85 2.15 4.31
CA TYR A 162 -0.19 2.12 3.28
C TYR A 162 -0.35 3.48 2.59
N GLY A 163 -0.55 4.54 3.37
CA GLY A 163 -0.76 5.89 2.86
C GLY A 163 0.40 6.37 1.97
N ARG A 164 1.65 6.09 2.39
CA ARG A 164 2.84 6.41 1.60
C ARG A 164 2.81 5.72 0.23
N VAL A 165 2.57 4.41 0.19
CA VAL A 165 2.55 3.65 -1.07
C VAL A 165 1.39 4.09 -1.97
N ALA A 166 0.21 4.30 -1.39
CA ALA A 166 -0.98 4.74 -2.12
C ALA A 166 -0.77 6.11 -2.79
N VAL A 167 -0.15 7.06 -2.07
CA VAL A 167 0.21 8.37 -2.62
C VAL A 167 1.22 8.24 -3.75
N LEU A 168 2.31 7.47 -3.57
CA LEU A 168 3.33 7.29 -4.60
C LEU A 168 2.76 6.67 -5.89
N ARG A 169 1.86 5.69 -5.78
CA ARG A 169 1.17 5.08 -6.93
C ARG A 169 0.31 6.08 -7.68
N ARG A 170 -0.44 6.93 -6.96
CA ARG A 170 -1.28 7.98 -7.58
C ARG A 170 -0.45 9.04 -8.31
N LEU A 171 0.79 9.27 -7.88
CA LEU A 171 1.71 10.22 -8.50
C LEU A 171 2.48 9.64 -9.70
N GLY A 172 2.17 8.40 -10.12
CA GLY A 172 2.80 7.77 -11.27
C GLY A 172 4.26 7.37 -11.05
N GLN A 173 4.73 7.35 -9.79
CA GLN A 173 6.06 6.83 -9.47
C GLN A 173 6.04 5.31 -9.37
N PRO A 174 7.10 4.61 -9.82
CA PRO A 174 7.25 3.20 -9.53
C PRO A 174 7.43 3.02 -8.02
N SER A 175 6.32 2.78 -7.31
CA SER A 175 6.39 2.22 -5.97
C SER A 175 7.11 0.88 -6.10
N THR A 176 8.29 0.74 -5.51
CA THR A 176 9.12 -0.50 -5.52
C THR A 176 8.51 -1.61 -4.65
N VAL A 177 7.18 -1.77 -4.73
CA VAL A 177 6.43 -2.89 -4.17
C VAL A 177 6.29 -3.93 -5.29
N GLY A 178 7.31 -4.79 -5.40
CA GLY A 178 7.27 -6.06 -6.15
C GLY A 178 7.52 -6.00 -7.67
N ARG A 179 8.73 -6.40 -8.08
CA ARG A 179 8.90 -7.48 -9.08
C ARG A 179 9.42 -8.69 -8.34
#